data_AF-A0A940L003-F1
#
_entry.id   AF-A0A940L003-F1
#
_cell.length_a   1.000
_cell.length_b   1.000
_cell.length_c   1.000
_cell.angle_alpha   90.00
_cell.angle_beta   90.00
_cell.angle_gamma   90.00
#
_symmetry.space_group_name_H-M   'P 1'
#
loop_
_entity.id
_entity.type
_entity.pdbx_description
1 polymer ?
#
loop_
_entity_poly.entity_id
_entity_poly.type
_entity_poly.pdbx_seq_one_letter_code
_entity_poly.pdbx_strand_id
1 'polypeptide(L)'
;MALDARWSALLKSSLDGAHASRFGDVPPVLVERARSTPLGRRMLALRIERAAPTLFDLGAANESAWIEQHPAALFSGERLRGAALDLGALAFSPALRARVDRSEVLRLREAIGAARVSFALSTDPWRGAVPDGVRHCALAGLARVLDNADAIAELLRQRGRVELITYAANQHPLLAERVKLAFPSSASGERRDAWLPPETVTQYLGAARESAAVAHL
;
A
#
# COMPACT_ATOMS: atom_id res chain seq x y z
N MET A 1 -28.87 -11.70 5.38
CA MET A 1 -28.81 -10.42 4.63
C MET A 1 -27.53 -9.62 4.87
N ALA A 2 -26.94 -9.56 6.07
CA ALA A 2 -25.72 -8.77 6.31
C ALA A 2 -24.43 -9.32 5.65
N LEU A 3 -24.35 -10.65 5.42
CA LEU A 3 -23.23 -11.33 4.76
C LEU A 3 -22.99 -10.83 3.33
N ASP A 4 -24.07 -10.71 2.55
CA ASP A 4 -24.03 -10.24 1.17
C ASP A 4 -23.53 -8.78 1.06
N ALA A 5 -23.84 -7.95 2.07
CA ALA A 5 -23.43 -6.55 2.08
C ALA A 5 -21.92 -6.35 2.29
N ARG A 6 -21.30 -7.11 3.20
CA ARG A 6 -19.84 -7.00 3.45
C ARG A 6 -19.03 -7.60 2.30
N TRP A 7 -19.48 -8.71 1.73
CA TRP A 7 -18.85 -9.30 0.55
C TRP A 7 -18.96 -8.35 -0.65
N SER A 8 -20.15 -7.82 -0.92
CA SER A 8 -20.36 -6.81 -1.94
C SER A 8 -19.49 -5.57 -1.71
N ALA A 9 -19.29 -5.15 -0.45
CA ALA A 9 -18.39 -4.05 -0.10
C ALA A 9 -16.91 -4.39 -0.38
N LEU A 10 -16.46 -5.60 -0.08
CA LEU A 10 -15.10 -6.06 -0.38
C LEU A 10 -14.87 -6.10 -1.89
N LEU A 11 -15.78 -6.68 -2.66
CA LEU A 11 -15.70 -6.74 -4.13
C LEU A 11 -15.68 -5.32 -4.73
N LYS A 12 -16.60 -4.46 -4.27
CA LYS A 12 -16.67 -3.05 -4.68
C LYS A 12 -15.37 -2.32 -4.37
N SER A 13 -14.88 -2.38 -3.14
CA SER A 13 -13.64 -1.74 -2.70
C SER A 13 -12.42 -2.27 -3.48
N SER A 14 -12.40 -3.57 -3.76
CA SER A 14 -11.34 -4.21 -4.55
C SER A 14 -11.33 -3.74 -5.99
N LEU A 15 -12.49 -3.67 -6.63
CA LEU A 15 -12.66 -3.20 -8.01
C LEU A 15 -12.31 -1.72 -8.17
N ASP A 16 -12.85 -0.88 -7.28
CA ASP A 16 -12.66 0.57 -7.31
C ASP A 16 -11.21 0.92 -6.95
N GLY A 17 -10.57 0.13 -6.08
CA GLY A 17 -9.19 0.34 -5.64
C GLY A 17 -8.10 -0.27 -6.54
N ALA A 18 -8.45 -1.22 -7.41
CA ALA A 18 -7.48 -1.94 -8.24
C ALA A 18 -6.73 -1.02 -9.21
N HIS A 19 -5.46 -1.31 -9.47
CA HIS A 19 -4.69 -0.61 -10.49
C HIS A 19 -5.11 -1.06 -11.89
N ALA A 20 -5.17 -0.15 -12.87
CA ALA A 20 -5.65 -0.46 -14.22
C ALA A 20 -4.88 -1.62 -14.89
N SER A 21 -3.58 -1.72 -14.64
CA SER A 21 -2.74 -2.83 -15.15
C SER A 21 -3.14 -4.22 -14.63
N ARG A 22 -4.03 -4.32 -13.62
CA ARG A 22 -4.55 -5.60 -13.11
C ARG A 22 -5.63 -6.20 -13.99
N PHE A 23 -6.16 -5.41 -14.92
CA PHE A 23 -7.15 -5.87 -15.89
C PHE A 23 -6.52 -6.36 -17.19
N GLY A 24 -5.20 -6.62 -17.20
CA GLY A 24 -4.48 -7.19 -18.34
C GLY A 24 -4.25 -6.17 -19.46
N ASP A 25 -4.71 -6.53 -20.65
CA ASP A 25 -4.59 -5.81 -21.90
C ASP A 25 -5.61 -4.67 -22.08
N VAL A 26 -6.55 -4.50 -21.15
CA VAL A 26 -7.59 -3.47 -21.25
C VAL A 26 -6.97 -2.07 -21.09
N PRO A 27 -7.12 -1.17 -22.06
CA PRO A 27 -6.65 0.22 -21.94
C PRO A 27 -7.20 0.91 -20.69
N PRO A 28 -6.38 1.69 -19.94
CA PRO A 28 -6.83 2.33 -18.69
C PRO A 28 -8.09 3.18 -18.84
N VAL A 29 -8.25 3.89 -19.96
CA VAL A 29 -9.45 4.69 -20.23
C VAL A 29 -10.73 3.84 -20.32
N LEU A 30 -10.63 2.60 -20.81
CA LEU A 30 -11.77 1.68 -20.87
C LEU A 30 -12.04 1.05 -19.50
N VAL A 31 -11.02 0.84 -18.67
CA VAL A 31 -11.21 0.43 -17.27
C VAL A 31 -12.02 1.47 -16.52
N GLU A 32 -11.67 2.76 -16.63
CA GLU A 32 -12.42 3.83 -15.94
C GLU A 32 -13.86 3.95 -16.43
N ARG A 33 -14.10 3.81 -17.75
CA ARG A 33 -15.48 3.75 -18.29
C ARG A 33 -16.23 2.51 -17.84
N ALA A 34 -15.59 1.35 -17.77
CA ALA A 34 -16.22 0.13 -17.32
C ALA A 34 -16.64 0.23 -15.85
N ARG A 35 -15.86 0.92 -15.00
CA ARG A 35 -16.17 1.16 -13.59
C ARG A 35 -17.47 1.93 -13.35
N SER A 36 -17.87 2.80 -14.29
CA SER A 36 -19.09 3.60 -14.18
C SER A 36 -20.35 2.90 -14.68
N THR A 37 -20.23 1.71 -15.28
CA THR A 37 -21.39 0.96 -15.83
C THR A 37 -21.60 -0.37 -15.10
N PRO A 38 -22.86 -0.82 -14.88
CA PRO A 38 -23.11 -2.10 -14.22
C PRO A 38 -22.48 -3.31 -14.95
N LEU A 39 -22.61 -3.35 -16.28
CA LEU A 39 -22.05 -4.42 -17.10
C LEU A 39 -20.51 -4.41 -17.07
N GLY A 40 -19.89 -3.23 -17.21
CA GLY A 40 -18.44 -3.09 -17.15
C GLY A 40 -17.88 -3.54 -15.80
N ARG A 41 -18.52 -3.16 -14.69
CA ARG A 41 -18.15 -3.62 -13.35
C ARG A 41 -18.22 -5.14 -13.22
N ARG A 42 -19.26 -5.78 -13.76
CA ARG A 42 -19.36 -7.25 -13.77
C ARG A 42 -18.22 -7.90 -14.56
N MET A 43 -17.85 -7.36 -15.72
CA MET A 43 -16.72 -7.87 -16.50
C MET A 43 -15.38 -7.68 -15.77
N LEU A 44 -15.18 -6.52 -15.15
CA LEU A 44 -13.98 -6.23 -14.36
C LEU A 44 -13.90 -7.14 -13.14
N ALA A 45 -15.02 -7.41 -12.45
CA ALA A 45 -15.12 -8.32 -11.31
C ALA A 45 -14.55 -9.71 -11.64
N LEU A 46 -14.98 -10.30 -12.76
CA LEU A 46 -14.46 -11.59 -13.23
C LEU A 46 -12.94 -11.58 -13.47
N ARG A 47 -12.36 -10.44 -13.86
CA ARG A 47 -10.90 -10.32 -14.06
C ARG A 47 -10.15 -10.20 -12.72
N ILE A 48 -10.67 -9.44 -11.75
CA ILE A 48 -10.03 -9.34 -10.42
C ILE A 48 -10.15 -10.65 -9.64
N GLU A 49 -11.25 -11.39 -9.78
CA GLU A 49 -11.38 -12.73 -9.20
C GLU A 49 -10.26 -13.67 -9.66
N ARG A 50 -9.93 -13.65 -10.96
CA ARG A 50 -8.80 -14.40 -11.51
C ARG A 50 -7.44 -13.89 -11.05
N ALA A 51 -7.32 -12.59 -10.80
CA ALA A 51 -6.06 -11.96 -10.37
C ALA A 51 -5.78 -12.13 -8.87
N ALA A 52 -6.80 -12.43 -8.07
CA ALA A 52 -6.75 -12.57 -6.62
C ALA A 52 -7.66 -13.74 -6.17
N PRO A 53 -7.35 -14.98 -6.58
CA PRO A 53 -8.23 -16.12 -6.32
C PRO A 53 -8.39 -16.37 -4.82
N THR A 54 -7.34 -16.24 -4.02
CA THR A 54 -7.40 -16.51 -2.57
C THR A 54 -8.36 -15.55 -1.86
N LEU A 55 -8.40 -14.28 -2.31
CA LEU A 55 -9.28 -13.24 -1.77
C LEU A 55 -10.76 -13.56 -2.04
N PHE A 56 -11.06 -14.23 -3.16
CA PHE A 56 -12.42 -14.50 -3.61
C PHE A 56 -12.88 -15.96 -3.43
N ASP A 57 -12.00 -16.87 -3.00
CA ASP A 57 -12.29 -18.28 -2.72
C ASP A 57 -12.56 -18.57 -1.23
N LEU A 58 -13.01 -17.55 -0.49
CA LEU A 58 -13.46 -17.75 0.89
C LEU A 58 -14.83 -18.43 0.86
N GLY A 59 -14.94 -19.65 1.39
CA GLY A 59 -16.25 -20.26 1.58
C GLY A 59 -17.16 -19.41 2.48
N ALA A 60 -18.47 -19.37 2.18
CA ALA A 60 -19.46 -18.48 2.80
C ALA A 60 -19.49 -18.47 4.34
N ALA A 61 -19.16 -19.59 5.00
CA ALA A 61 -19.13 -19.68 6.47
C ALA A 61 -17.93 -18.94 7.09
N ASN A 62 -16.84 -18.77 6.35
CA ASN A 62 -15.59 -18.19 6.84
C ASN A 62 -15.43 -16.71 6.48
N GLU A 63 -16.22 -16.18 5.54
CA GLU A 63 -16.10 -14.80 5.04
C GLU A 63 -16.26 -13.75 6.14
N SER A 64 -17.32 -13.84 6.96
CA SER A 64 -17.63 -12.81 7.96
C SER A 64 -16.66 -12.79 9.13
N ALA A 65 -16.36 -13.95 9.70
CA ALA A 65 -15.39 -14.07 10.77
C ALA A 65 -13.99 -13.63 10.30
N TRP A 66 -13.65 -13.91 9.04
CA TRP A 66 -12.38 -13.50 8.48
C TRP A 66 -12.28 -11.98 8.31
N ILE A 67 -13.29 -11.33 7.74
CA ILE A 67 -13.31 -9.86 7.57
C ILE A 67 -13.18 -9.14 8.93
N GLU A 68 -13.80 -9.68 9.98
CA GLU A 68 -13.72 -9.14 11.34
C GLU A 68 -12.31 -9.26 11.94
N GLN A 69 -11.63 -10.37 11.68
CA GLN A 69 -10.25 -10.59 12.10
C GLN A 69 -9.25 -9.77 11.26
N HIS A 70 -9.62 -9.40 10.03
CA HIS A 70 -8.72 -8.78 9.04
C HIS A 70 -9.29 -7.50 8.42
N PRO A 71 -9.61 -6.47 9.21
CA PRO A 71 -10.23 -5.24 8.71
C PRO A 71 -9.36 -4.49 7.69
N ALA A 72 -8.04 -4.72 7.71
CA ALA A 72 -7.12 -4.17 6.71
C ALA A 72 -7.44 -4.61 5.27
N ALA A 73 -8.12 -5.74 5.09
CA ALA A 73 -8.54 -6.22 3.77
C ALA A 73 -9.61 -5.32 3.14
N LEU A 74 -10.39 -4.60 3.95
CA LEU A 74 -11.41 -3.65 3.50
C LEU A 74 -10.82 -2.27 3.18
N PHE A 75 -9.53 -2.03 3.41
CA PHE A 75 -8.91 -0.75 3.07
C PHE A 75 -9.15 -0.42 1.60
N SER A 76 -9.48 0.84 1.33
CA SER A 76 -9.61 1.33 -0.04
C SER A 76 -8.26 1.28 -0.75
N GLY A 77 -8.27 1.25 -2.09
CA GLY A 77 -7.02 1.28 -2.86
C GLY A 77 -6.20 2.55 -2.58
N GLU A 78 -6.87 3.68 -2.35
CA GLU A 78 -6.22 4.93 -1.93
C GLU A 78 -5.54 4.78 -0.57
N ARG A 79 -6.22 4.20 0.41
CA ARG A 79 -5.66 3.98 1.75
C ARG A 79 -4.45 3.05 1.71
N LEU A 80 -4.47 2.00 0.89
CA LEU A 80 -3.32 1.11 0.69
C LEU A 80 -2.15 1.84 0.03
N ARG A 81 -2.41 2.74 -0.94
CA ARG A 81 -1.38 3.57 -1.56
C ARG A 81 -0.80 4.61 -0.60
N GLY A 82 -1.64 5.22 0.25
CA GLY A 82 -1.21 6.10 1.33
C GLY A 82 -0.34 5.38 2.35
N ALA A 83 -0.78 4.19 2.79
CA ALA A 83 -0.01 3.32 3.68
C ALA A 83 1.36 2.95 3.10
N ALA A 84 1.42 2.61 1.81
CA ALA A 84 2.71 2.37 1.14
C ALA A 84 3.58 3.63 1.10
N LEU A 85 3.03 4.82 0.93
CA LEU A 85 3.83 6.05 0.97
C LEU A 85 4.37 6.33 2.38
N ASP A 86 3.57 6.14 3.41
CA ASP A 86 3.96 6.31 4.82
C ASP A 86 5.05 5.29 5.21
N LEU A 87 4.85 4.00 4.92
CA LEU A 87 5.83 2.95 5.18
C LEU A 87 7.12 3.15 4.37
N GLY A 88 7.00 3.65 3.14
CA GLY A 88 8.15 4.05 2.33
C GLY A 88 8.96 5.15 2.97
N ALA A 89 8.28 6.20 3.47
CA ALA A 89 8.92 7.29 4.19
C ALA A 89 9.62 6.82 5.48
N LEU A 90 8.99 5.90 6.24
CA LEU A 90 9.64 5.27 7.41
C LEU A 90 10.87 4.46 7.02
N ALA A 91 10.79 3.64 5.97
CA ALA A 91 11.91 2.83 5.49
C ALA A 91 13.08 3.70 5.01
N PHE A 92 12.80 4.90 4.50
CA PHE A 92 13.81 5.88 4.11
C PHE A 92 14.17 6.88 5.21
N SER A 93 13.57 6.81 6.40
CA SER A 93 13.84 7.75 7.50
C SER A 93 15.34 7.95 7.83
N PRO A 94 16.25 6.95 7.73
CA PRO A 94 17.68 7.18 7.94
C PRO A 94 18.28 8.13 6.90
N ALA A 95 17.86 8.00 5.64
CA ALA A 95 18.29 8.86 4.54
C ALA A 95 17.64 10.25 4.60
N LEU A 96 16.42 10.35 5.11
CA LEU A 96 15.72 11.62 5.33
C LEU A 96 16.36 12.41 6.48
N ARG A 97 16.73 11.76 7.59
CA ARG A 97 17.41 12.41 8.73
C ARG A 97 18.80 12.94 8.39
N ALA A 98 19.46 12.34 7.41
CA ALA A 98 20.76 12.81 6.92
C ALA A 98 20.66 14.11 6.10
N ARG A 99 19.45 14.59 5.76
CA ARG A 99 19.23 15.81 5.00
C ARG A 99 19.17 17.01 5.93
N VAL A 100 20.11 17.93 5.71
CA VAL A 100 20.25 19.17 6.50
C VAL A 100 20.02 20.42 5.65
N ASP A 101 20.04 20.30 4.32
CA ASP A 101 19.84 21.44 3.43
C ASP A 101 18.35 21.80 3.32
N ARG A 102 18.06 23.10 3.45
CA ARG A 102 16.69 23.62 3.39
C ARG A 102 16.00 23.28 2.06
N SER A 103 16.72 23.35 0.94
CA SER A 103 16.15 23.10 -0.38
C SER A 103 15.77 21.62 -0.55
N GLU A 104 16.57 20.70 -0.02
CA GLU A 104 16.25 19.27 0.02
C GLU A 104 15.00 19.01 0.87
N VAL A 105 14.92 19.60 2.06
CA VAL A 105 13.76 19.44 2.96
C VAL A 105 12.49 20.01 2.33
N LEU A 106 12.57 21.15 1.64
CA LEU A 106 11.42 21.72 0.92
C LEU A 106 10.95 20.79 -0.20
N ARG A 107 11.86 20.18 -0.96
CA ARG A 107 11.50 19.16 -1.98
C ARG A 107 10.87 17.92 -1.39
N LEU A 108 11.37 17.44 -0.25
CA LEU A 108 10.74 16.33 0.47
C LEU A 108 9.31 16.69 0.90
N ARG A 109 9.09 17.92 1.40
CA ARG A 109 7.75 18.39 1.78
C ARG A 109 6.82 18.55 0.57
N GLU A 110 7.34 18.99 -0.57
CA GLU A 110 6.60 19.04 -1.83
C GLU A 110 6.20 17.63 -2.30
N ALA A 111 7.15 16.69 -2.28
CA ALA A 111 6.93 15.32 -2.74
C ALA A 111 5.89 14.54 -1.93
N ILE A 112 5.96 14.64 -0.60
CA ILE A 112 5.19 13.75 0.28
C ILE A 112 4.40 14.44 1.39
N GLY A 113 4.44 15.77 1.45
CA GLY A 113 3.73 16.56 2.45
C GLY A 113 4.45 16.71 3.79
N ALA A 114 4.26 17.85 4.44
CA ALA A 114 4.93 18.18 5.71
C ALA A 114 4.60 17.20 6.85
N ALA A 115 3.36 16.72 6.95
CA ALA A 115 2.94 15.77 7.97
C ALA A 115 3.71 14.44 7.88
N ARG A 116 3.91 13.94 6.66
CA ARG A 116 4.60 12.67 6.42
C ARG A 116 6.11 12.77 6.61
N VAL A 117 6.71 13.90 6.25
CA VAL A 117 8.11 14.20 6.61
C VAL A 117 8.27 14.19 8.12
N SER A 118 7.40 14.88 8.86
CA SER A 118 7.43 14.91 10.32
C SER A 118 7.31 13.49 10.92
N PHE A 119 6.33 12.73 10.46
CA PHE A 119 6.11 11.33 10.87
C PHE A 119 7.34 10.45 10.66
N ALA A 120 8.00 10.56 9.51
CA ALA A 120 9.21 9.77 9.21
C ALA A 120 10.40 10.17 10.07
N LEU A 121 10.54 11.46 10.42
CA LEU A 121 11.65 11.94 11.24
C LEU A 121 11.45 11.61 12.73
N SER A 122 10.23 11.71 13.25
CA SER A 122 9.92 11.47 14.66
C SER A 122 9.81 9.99 15.05
N THR A 123 9.55 9.11 14.09
CA THR A 123 9.39 7.66 14.35
C THR A 123 10.70 6.91 14.14
N ASP A 124 11.19 6.19 15.14
CA ASP A 124 12.32 5.27 15.01
C ASP A 124 11.84 3.82 14.86
N PRO A 125 11.76 3.27 13.64
CA PRO A 125 11.21 1.94 13.44
C PRO A 125 12.19 0.83 13.83
N TRP A 126 13.51 1.08 13.86
CA TRP A 126 14.52 0.05 14.22
C TRP A 126 14.80 0.01 15.74
N ARG A 127 14.30 0.98 16.51
CA ARG A 127 14.53 1.12 17.97
C ARG A 127 16.01 1.05 18.32
N GLY A 128 16.86 1.69 17.51
CA GLY A 128 18.30 1.56 17.60
C GLY A 128 19.02 1.64 16.25
N ALA A 129 20.08 0.85 16.11
CA ALA A 129 20.95 0.91 14.94
C ALA A 129 20.27 0.37 13.68
N VAL A 130 20.21 1.20 12.64
CA VAL A 130 19.73 0.83 11.31
C VAL A 130 20.76 -0.09 10.64
N PRO A 131 20.35 -1.24 10.07
CA PRO A 131 21.26 -2.10 9.31
C PRO A 131 21.99 -1.31 8.20
N ASP A 132 23.31 -1.51 8.08
CA ASP A 132 24.16 -0.73 7.17
C ASP A 132 23.70 -0.84 5.71
N GLY A 133 23.27 -2.02 5.27
CA GLY A 133 22.73 -2.24 3.92
C GLY A 133 21.49 -1.40 3.65
N VAL A 134 20.55 -1.34 4.60
CA VAL A 134 19.34 -0.50 4.50
C VAL A 134 19.73 0.98 4.43
N ARG A 135 20.62 1.42 5.33
CA ARG A 135 21.09 2.81 5.36
C ARG A 135 21.75 3.22 4.04
N HIS A 136 22.65 2.39 3.51
CA HIS A 136 23.34 2.64 2.25
C HIS A 136 22.38 2.67 1.06
N CYS A 137 21.49 1.68 0.94
CA CYS A 137 20.50 1.63 -0.13
C CYS A 137 19.52 2.80 -0.07
N ALA A 138 19.08 3.21 1.12
CA ALA A 138 18.18 4.36 1.29
C ALA A 138 18.86 5.67 0.87
N LEU A 139 20.10 5.90 1.29
CA LEU A 139 20.87 7.09 0.93
C LEU A 139 21.10 7.16 -0.59
N ALA A 140 21.59 6.07 -1.19
CA ALA A 140 21.86 5.98 -2.62
C ALA A 140 20.58 6.04 -3.47
N GLY A 141 19.47 5.48 -2.99
CA GLY A 141 18.16 5.56 -3.63
C GLY A 141 17.67 7.00 -3.69
N LEU A 142 17.65 7.68 -2.53
CA LEU A 142 17.11 9.03 -2.44
C LEU A 142 17.96 10.05 -3.20
N ALA A 143 19.29 9.93 -3.13
CA ALA A 143 20.21 10.83 -3.84
C ALA A 143 19.99 10.84 -5.36
N ARG A 144 19.57 9.72 -5.95
CA ARG A 144 19.33 9.60 -7.41
C ARG A 144 18.08 10.35 -7.89
N VAL A 145 17.15 10.66 -7.00
CA VAL A 145 15.83 11.24 -7.35
C VAL A 145 15.59 12.59 -6.69
N LEU A 146 16.56 13.13 -5.96
CA LEU A 146 16.35 14.24 -5.03
C LEU A 146 15.91 15.55 -5.71
N ASP A 147 16.22 15.70 -6.99
CA ASP A 147 15.88 16.88 -7.78
C ASP A 147 14.45 16.84 -8.36
N ASN A 148 13.70 15.75 -8.15
CA ASN A 148 12.36 15.56 -8.69
C ASN A 148 11.38 15.05 -7.62
N ALA A 149 10.42 15.90 -7.25
CA ALA A 149 9.43 15.59 -6.22
C ALA A 149 8.56 14.36 -6.54
N ASP A 150 8.14 14.21 -7.79
CA ASP A 150 7.35 13.05 -8.23
C ASP A 150 8.17 11.75 -8.17
N ALA A 151 9.45 11.82 -8.54
CA ALA A 151 10.36 10.68 -8.46
C ALA A 151 10.66 10.26 -7.01
N ILE A 152 10.75 11.22 -6.08
CA ILE A 152 10.83 10.94 -4.64
C ILE A 152 9.56 10.21 -4.18
N ALA A 153 8.38 10.75 -4.50
CA ALA A 153 7.11 10.16 -4.08
C ALA A 153 6.94 8.73 -4.63
N GLU A 154 7.33 8.50 -5.88
CA GLU A 154 7.28 7.18 -6.50
C GLU A 154 8.30 6.21 -5.89
N LEU A 155 9.54 6.64 -5.62
CA LEU A 155 10.56 5.83 -4.94
C LEU A 155 10.05 5.33 -3.57
N LEU A 156 9.48 6.24 -2.77
CA LEU A 156 8.96 5.92 -1.44
C LEU A 156 7.75 4.99 -1.55
N ARG A 157 6.81 5.27 -2.45
CA ARG A 157 5.64 4.40 -2.69
C ARG A 157 6.05 2.99 -3.11
N GLN A 158 7.02 2.86 -4.00
CA GLN A 158 7.56 1.55 -4.41
C GLN A 158 8.17 0.81 -3.23
N ARG A 159 8.96 1.48 -2.40
CA ARG A 159 9.57 0.85 -1.22
C ARG A 159 8.52 0.38 -0.23
N GLY A 160 7.58 1.23 0.17
CA GLY A 160 6.56 0.84 1.13
C GLY A 160 5.54 -0.14 0.57
N ARG A 161 5.32 -0.21 -0.76
CA ARG A 161 4.60 -1.32 -1.39
C ARG A 161 5.29 -2.65 -1.09
N VAL A 162 6.61 -2.72 -1.21
CA VAL A 162 7.34 -3.96 -0.90
C VAL A 162 7.22 -4.31 0.59
N GLU A 163 7.35 -3.34 1.49
CA GLU A 163 7.12 -3.57 2.93
C GLU A 163 5.73 -4.16 3.19
N LEU A 164 4.71 -3.55 2.60
CA LEU A 164 3.32 -3.95 2.78
C LEU A 164 3.02 -5.33 2.18
N ILE A 165 3.54 -5.63 0.98
CA ILE A 165 3.38 -6.96 0.35
C ILE A 165 4.09 -8.03 1.16
N THR A 166 5.33 -7.79 1.60
CA THR A 166 6.11 -8.78 2.35
C THR A 166 5.48 -9.05 3.71
N TYR A 167 5.06 -8.00 4.43
CA TYR A 167 4.29 -8.14 5.66
C TYR A 167 3.02 -8.97 5.43
N ALA A 168 2.21 -8.58 4.45
CA ALA A 168 0.95 -9.25 4.18
C ALA A 168 1.15 -10.69 3.71
N ALA A 169 2.18 -10.99 2.91
CA ALA A 169 2.45 -12.36 2.47
C ALA A 169 2.79 -13.29 3.64
N ASN A 170 3.47 -12.78 4.67
CA ASN A 170 3.87 -13.57 5.83
C ASN A 170 2.74 -13.74 6.86
N GLN A 171 1.86 -12.74 7.01
CA GLN A 171 0.86 -12.71 8.08
C GLN A 171 -0.57 -12.90 7.59
N HIS A 172 -0.90 -12.39 6.41
CA HIS A 172 -2.26 -12.21 5.91
C HIS A 172 -2.36 -12.41 4.38
N PRO A 173 -2.42 -13.65 3.88
CA PRO A 173 -2.38 -13.94 2.45
C PRO A 173 -3.39 -13.16 1.59
N LEU A 174 -4.61 -12.93 2.10
CA LEU A 174 -5.64 -12.18 1.37
C LEU A 174 -5.35 -10.68 1.34
N LEU A 175 -4.78 -10.13 2.42
CA LEU A 175 -4.27 -8.75 2.40
C LEU A 175 -3.16 -8.64 1.35
N ALA A 176 -2.34 -9.66 1.18
CA ALA A 176 -1.28 -9.63 0.16
C ALA A 176 -1.87 -9.54 -1.25
N GLU A 177 -2.95 -10.27 -1.54
CA GLU A 177 -3.67 -10.14 -2.81
C GLU A 177 -4.36 -8.80 -2.95
N ARG A 178 -5.00 -8.29 -1.90
CA ARG A 178 -5.62 -6.97 -1.88
C ARG A 178 -4.61 -5.86 -2.16
N VAL A 179 -3.45 -5.93 -1.53
CA VAL A 179 -2.32 -5.01 -1.75
C VAL A 179 -1.84 -5.13 -3.19
N LYS A 180 -1.59 -6.36 -3.69
CA LYS A 180 -1.20 -6.57 -5.10
C LYS A 180 -2.19 -5.88 -6.03
N LEU A 181 -3.50 -6.06 -5.85
CA LEU A 181 -4.51 -5.40 -6.68
C LEU A 181 -4.38 -3.88 -6.69
N ALA A 182 -4.04 -3.22 -5.58
CA ALA A 182 -3.95 -1.77 -5.49
C ALA A 182 -2.75 -1.14 -6.23
N PHE A 183 -1.76 -1.94 -6.62
CA PHE A 183 -0.51 -1.47 -7.25
C PHE A 183 -0.30 -2.03 -8.66
N PRO A 184 0.51 -1.36 -9.50
CA PRO A 184 0.87 -1.86 -10.82
C PRO A 184 1.39 -3.29 -10.79
N SER A 185 1.07 -4.08 -11.83
CA SER A 185 1.67 -5.39 -12.00
C SER A 185 3.17 -5.19 -12.22
N SER A 186 4.00 -5.75 -11.34
CA SER A 186 5.45 -5.71 -11.51
C SER A 186 5.82 -6.80 -12.51
N ALA A 187 6.32 -6.42 -13.69
CA ALA A 187 6.79 -7.37 -14.70
C ALA A 187 8.04 -8.15 -14.23
N SER A 188 8.82 -7.57 -13.32
CA SER A 188 9.95 -8.26 -12.68
C SER A 188 9.49 -8.91 -11.37
N GLY A 189 9.72 -10.22 -11.27
CA GLY A 189 9.60 -11.00 -10.03
C GLY A 189 10.66 -10.65 -8.99
N GLU A 190 11.05 -9.39 -8.90
CA GLU A 190 12.02 -8.91 -7.92
C GLU A 190 11.43 -9.04 -6.52
N ARG A 191 11.75 -10.16 -5.89
CA ARG A 191 11.63 -10.31 -4.44
C ARG A 191 12.63 -9.34 -3.82
N ARG A 192 12.15 -8.14 -3.52
CA ARG A 192 12.89 -7.16 -2.73
C ARG A 192 12.62 -7.46 -1.26
N ASP A 193 13.67 -7.62 -0.48
CA ASP A 193 13.54 -7.87 0.95
C ASP A 193 12.91 -6.65 1.64
N ALA A 194 12.08 -6.92 2.66
CA ALA A 194 11.55 -5.89 3.54
C ALA A 194 12.69 -5.27 4.36
N TRP A 195 12.67 -3.94 4.50
CA TRP A 195 13.65 -3.20 5.29
C TRP A 195 13.14 -2.90 6.70
N LEU A 196 11.83 -2.77 6.86
CA LEU A 196 11.23 -2.46 8.14
C LEU A 196 11.09 -3.74 8.98
N PRO A 197 11.31 -3.66 10.30
CA PRO A 197 10.91 -4.72 11.20
C PRO A 197 9.40 -5.01 11.07
N PRO A 198 8.97 -6.29 11.08
CA PRO A 198 7.56 -6.64 10.91
C PRO A 198 6.63 -5.95 11.92
N GLU A 199 7.08 -5.80 13.17
CA GLU A 199 6.35 -5.12 14.24
C GLU A 199 6.07 -3.65 13.94
N THR A 200 6.95 -2.95 13.20
CA THR A 200 6.70 -1.57 12.77
C THR A 200 5.49 -1.51 11.83
N VAL A 201 5.41 -2.44 10.88
CA VAL A 201 4.31 -2.49 9.91
C VAL A 201 3.01 -2.86 10.63
N THR A 202 3.04 -3.82 11.55
CA THR A 202 1.90 -4.18 12.41
C THR A 202 1.38 -2.98 13.20
N GLN A 203 2.27 -2.26 13.90
CA GLN A 203 1.91 -1.09 14.71
C GLN A 203 1.30 0.02 13.85
N TYR A 204 1.90 0.31 12.70
CA TYR A 204 1.38 1.31 11.77
C TYR A 204 -0.03 0.96 11.26
N LEU A 205 -0.25 -0.28 10.81
CA LEU A 205 -1.56 -0.71 10.33
C LEU A 205 -2.61 -0.76 11.45
N GLY A 206 -2.19 -1.09 12.68
CA GLY A 206 -3.02 -1.02 13.89
C GLY A 206 -3.45 0.41 14.21
N ALA A 207 -2.52 1.35 14.28
CA ALA A 207 -2.82 2.77 14.56
C ALA A 207 -3.70 3.40 13.46
N ALA A 208 -3.43 3.07 12.19
CA ALA A 208 -4.24 3.55 11.07
C ALA A 208 -5.70 3.08 11.20
N ARG A 209 -5.95 1.89 11.77
CA ARG A 209 -7.30 1.38 12.02
C ARG A 209 -8.08 2.28 12.99
N GLU A 210 -7.43 2.71 14.06
CA GLU A 210 -8.04 3.53 15.11
C GLU A 210 -8.43 4.92 14.60
N SER A 211 -7.57 5.57 13.81
CA SER A 211 -7.89 6.88 13.22
C SER A 211 -9.09 6.84 12.27
N ALA A 212 -9.31 5.73 11.58
CA ALA A 212 -10.45 5.57 10.67
C ALA A 212 -11.77 5.28 11.42
N ALA A 213 -11.72 4.62 12.58
CA ALA A 213 -12.90 4.40 13.40
C ALA A 213 -13.46 5.72 13.97
N VAL A 214 -12.59 6.69 14.25
CA VAL A 214 -12.97 8.01 14.78
C VAL A 214 -13.57 8.92 13.71
N ALA A 215 -13.18 8.79 12.45
CA ALA A 215 -13.71 9.61 11.35
C ALA A 215 -15.15 9.28 10.91
N HIS A 216 -15.74 8.22 11.46
CA HIS A 216 -17.10 7.75 11.16
C HIS A 216 -18.06 7.85 12.37
N LEU A 217 -17.61 8.50 13.45
CA LEU A 217 -18.44 8.93 14.59
C LEU A 217 -18.74 10.43 14.48
#